data_AF-A0AAW7YVX7-F1
#
_entry.id   AF-A0AAW7YVX7-F1
#
_cell.length_a   1.000
_cell.length_b   1.000
_cell.length_c   1.000
_cell.angle_alpha   90.00
_cell.angle_beta   90.00
_cell.angle_gamma   90.00
#
_symmetry.space_group_name_H-M   'P 1'
#
loop_
_entity.id
_entity.type
_entity.pdbx_description
1 polymer ?
#
loop_
_entity_poly.entity_id
_entity_poly.type
_entity_poly.pdbx_seq_one_letter_code
_entity_poly.pdbx_strand_id
1 'polypeptide(L)'
;MKLQKLVYYSQAWSLVWDEEELFSEDFEAWANGPVLRTVYEQHRGMFKVKSDTFSKGDPKNLTEDQIDTIDSVLKFYGDKSA
;
A
#
# COMPACT_ATOMS: atom_id res chain seq x y z
N MET A 1 -2.88 4.85 9.93
CA MET A 1 -1.61 5.26 9.27
C MET A 1 -0.77 4.08 8.77
N LYS A 2 -0.62 2.98 9.52
CA LYS A 2 0.19 1.82 9.09
C LYS A 2 -0.08 1.35 7.66
N LEU A 3 -1.35 1.19 7.27
CA LEU A 3 -1.71 0.81 5.91
C LEU A 3 -1.11 1.76 4.85
N GLN A 4 -1.21 3.08 5.06
CA GLN A 4 -0.68 4.07 4.12
C GLN A 4 0.83 3.98 3.96
N LYS A 5 1.56 3.70 5.06
CA LYS A 5 3.01 3.49 5.03
C LYS A 5 3.39 2.22 4.28
N LEU A 6 2.64 1.13 4.49
CA LEU A 6 2.87 -0.11 3.76
C LEU A 6 2.65 0.08 2.26
N VAL A 7 1.55 0.73 1.86
CA VAL A 7 1.28 1.05 0.44
C VAL A 7 2.37 1.93 -0.16
N TYR A 8 2.87 2.91 0.60
CA TYR A 8 4.01 3.75 0.18
C TYR A 8 5.30 2.95 -0.01
N TYR A 9 5.64 2.07 0.94
CA TYR A 9 6.85 1.25 0.81
C TYR A 9 6.75 0.25 -0.34
N SER A 10 5.56 -0.33 -0.58
CA SER A 10 5.35 -1.19 -1.75
C SER A 10 5.64 -0.44 -3.05
N GLN A 11 5.09 0.77 -3.24
CA GLN A 11 5.38 1.58 -4.44
C GLN A 11 6.87 1.90 -4.57
N ALA A 12 7.50 2.34 -3.46
CA ALA A 12 8.90 2.73 -3.47
C ALA A 12 9.83 1.56 -3.80
N TRP A 13 9.55 0.36 -3.27
CA TRP A 13 10.37 -0.82 -3.54
C TRP A 13 10.13 -1.41 -4.93
N SER A 14 8.90 -1.35 -5.45
CA SER A 14 8.66 -1.78 -6.83
C SER A 14 9.40 -0.89 -7.83
N LEU A 15 9.41 0.42 -7.61
CA LEU A 15 10.22 1.35 -8.41
C LEU A 15 11.74 1.08 -8.33
N VAL A 16 12.22 0.54 -7.22
CA VAL A 16 13.66 0.30 -7.00
C VAL A 16 14.11 -1.08 -7.52
N TRP A 17 13.29 -2.10 -7.33
CA TRP A 17 13.63 -3.49 -7.70
C TRP A 17 13.13 -3.87 -9.09
N ASP A 18 11.90 -3.46 -9.40
CA ASP A 18 11.19 -3.88 -10.61
C ASP A 18 11.25 -2.80 -11.70
N GLU A 19 11.74 -1.59 -11.36
CA GLU A 19 11.77 -0.40 -12.21
C GLU A 19 10.37 -0.02 -12.76
N GLU A 20 9.31 -0.43 -12.06
CA GLU A 20 7.91 -0.24 -12.46
C GLU A 20 7.05 0.26 -11.28
N GLU A 21 5.98 0.99 -11.61
CA GLU A 21 5.00 1.45 -10.63
C GLU A 21 3.99 0.33 -10.30
N LEU A 22 3.62 0.14 -9.02
CA LEU A 22 2.52 -0.76 -8.66
C LEU A 22 1.15 -0.17 -9.03
N PHE A 23 1.07 1.15 -8.98
CA PHE A 23 -0.11 1.94 -9.31
C PHE A 23 0.31 3.37 -9.67
N SER A 24 -0.55 4.05 -10.43
CA SER A 24 -0.27 5.38 -10.98
C SER A 24 -0.67 6.54 -10.06
N GLU A 25 -1.42 6.27 -8.99
CA GLU A 25 -1.91 7.32 -8.10
C GLU A 25 -0.80 7.93 -7.23
N ASP A 26 -0.82 9.27 -7.15
CA ASP A 26 0.15 10.03 -6.36
C ASP A 26 -0.16 10.04 -4.86
N PHE A 27 0.91 10.04 -4.07
CA PHE A 27 0.83 10.27 -2.64
C PHE A 27 0.74 11.76 -2.31
N GLU A 28 -0.08 12.07 -1.31
CA GLU A 28 -0.12 13.39 -0.72
C GLU A 28 0.76 13.46 0.55
N ALA A 29 1.51 14.54 0.69
CA ALA A 29 2.31 14.81 1.88
C ALA A 29 1.44 15.38 3.02
N TRP A 30 0.99 14.52 3.93
CA TRP A 30 0.20 14.93 5.09
C TRP A 30 1.06 15.01 6.35
N ALA A 31 0.52 15.63 7.41
CA ALA A 31 1.22 15.82 8.68
C ALA A 31 1.77 14.53 9.30
N ASN A 32 1.13 13.38 9.05
CA ASN A 32 1.51 12.07 9.61
C ASN A 32 2.23 11.16 8.59
N GLY A 33 2.70 11.72 7.47
CA GLY A 33 3.40 11.01 6.40
C GLY A 33 2.60 10.94 5.10
N PRO A 34 3.10 10.16 4.12
CA PRO A 34 2.46 10.03 2.81
C PRO A 34 1.10 9.35 2.93
N VAL A 35 0.12 9.85 2.19
CA VAL A 35 -1.24 9.32 2.15
C VAL A 35 -1.67 9.16 0.70
N LEU A 36 -2.01 7.93 0.31
CA LEU A 36 -2.70 7.66 -0.94
C LEU A 36 -4.19 7.97 -0.72
N ARG A 37 -4.68 9.05 -1.33
CA ARG A 37 -6.03 9.58 -1.10
C ARG A 37 -7.11 8.56 -1.45
N THR A 38 -6.97 7.87 -2.58
CA THR A 38 -7.92 6.85 -3.06
C THR A 38 -8.11 5.70 -2.08
N VAL A 39 -7.06 5.32 -1.34
CA VAL A 39 -7.13 4.33 -0.26
C VAL A 39 -7.69 4.96 1.00
N TYR A 40 -7.27 6.18 1.37
CA TYR A 40 -7.74 6.86 2.58
C TYR A 40 -9.26 7.07 2.59
N GLU A 41 -9.85 7.46 1.45
CA GLU A 41 -11.29 7.72 1.34
C GLU A 41 -12.12 6.46 1.62
N GLN A 42 -11.61 5.27 1.29
CA GLN A 42 -12.30 4.00 1.55
C GLN A 42 -12.32 3.61 3.02
N HIS A 43 -11.35 4.07 3.82
CA HIS A 43 -11.25 3.74 5.24
C HIS A 43 -11.33 4.91 6.21
N ARG A 44 -11.69 6.10 5.73
CA ARG A 44 -11.79 7.30 6.55
C ARG A 44 -12.74 7.08 7.73
N GLY A 45 -12.25 7.35 8.94
CA GLY A 45 -13.01 7.15 10.18
C GLY A 45 -12.93 5.72 10.74
N MET A 46 -12.24 4.80 10.07
CA MET A 46 -12.02 3.44 10.56
C MET A 46 -10.62 3.30 11.19
N PHE A 47 -10.58 2.80 12.43
CA PHE A 47 -9.31 2.53 13.13
C PHE A 47 -8.69 1.19 12.72
N LYS A 48 -9.50 0.25 12.23
CA LYS A 48 -9.07 -1.06 11.72
C LYS A 48 -9.81 -1.34 10.42
N VAL A 49 -9.12 -1.93 9.46
CA VAL A 49 -9.66 -2.35 8.17
C VAL A 49 -9.62 -3.87 8.07
N LYS A 50 -10.43 -4.43 7.17
CA LYS A 50 -10.42 -5.84 6.79
C LYS A 50 -10.40 -5.95 5.27
N SER A 51 -10.23 -7.16 4.74
CA SER A 51 -10.37 -7.44 3.31
C SER A 51 -11.67 -6.85 2.72
N ASP A 52 -12.77 -6.98 3.45
CA ASP A 52 -14.10 -6.54 2.99
C ASP A 52 -14.21 -5.02 2.86
N THR A 53 -13.33 -4.25 3.52
CA THR A 53 -13.23 -2.80 3.34
C THR A 53 -12.82 -2.45 1.91
N PHE A 54 -12.06 -3.32 1.25
CA PHE A 54 -11.53 -3.13 -0.10
C PHE A 54 -12.09 -4.19 -1.05
N SER A 55 -13.38 -4.49 -0.95
CA SER A 55 -14.05 -5.54 -1.73
C SER A 55 -14.01 -5.34 -3.25
N LYS A 56 -13.58 -4.16 -3.73
CA LYS A 56 -13.39 -3.85 -5.14
C LYS A 56 -12.00 -4.24 -5.66
N GLY A 57 -11.04 -4.52 -4.77
CA GLY A 57 -9.71 -4.96 -5.16
C GLY A 57 -9.72 -6.43 -5.57
N ASP A 58 -8.94 -6.78 -6.60
CA ASP A 58 -8.72 -8.16 -7.03
C ASP A 58 -7.21 -8.42 -7.11
N PRO A 59 -6.65 -9.31 -6.25
CA PRO A 59 -5.25 -9.71 -6.32
C PRO A 59 -4.82 -10.29 -7.67
N LYS A 60 -5.75 -10.80 -8.49
CA LYS A 60 -5.46 -11.32 -9.82
C LYS A 60 -5.04 -10.25 -10.84
N ASN A 61 -5.21 -8.98 -10.50
CA ASN A 61 -4.74 -7.87 -11.32
C ASN A 61 -3.25 -7.57 -11.13
N LEU A 62 -2.58 -8.25 -10.19
CA LEU A 62 -1.16 -8.09 -9.93
C LEU A 62 -0.35 -9.16 -10.68
N THR A 63 0.84 -8.78 -11.11
CA THR A 63 1.84 -9.74 -11.62
C THR A 63 2.52 -10.47 -10.47
N GLU A 64 3.25 -11.55 -10.78
CA GLU A 64 4.02 -12.30 -9.77
C GLU A 64 5.07 -11.40 -9.09
N ASP A 65 5.82 -10.61 -9.86
CA ASP A 65 6.84 -9.69 -9.33
C ASP A 65 6.23 -8.64 -8.37
N GLN A 66 5.08 -8.08 -8.72
CA GLN A 66 4.36 -7.13 -7.88
C GLN A 66 3.91 -7.76 -6.55
N ILE A 67 3.43 -9.01 -6.59
CA ILE A 67 3.06 -9.77 -5.39
C ILE A 67 4.30 -10.02 -4.53
N ASP A 68 5.41 -10.47 -5.12
CA ASP A 68 6.66 -10.75 -4.40
C ASP A 68 7.22 -9.49 -3.72
N THR A 69 7.14 -8.33 -4.39
CA THR A 69 7.51 -7.03 -3.81
C THR A 69 6.61 -6.68 -2.61
N ILE A 70 5.28 -6.82 -2.76
CA ILE A 70 4.33 -6.57 -1.67
C ILE A 70 4.59 -7.50 -0.48
N ASP A 71 4.77 -8.80 -0.71
CA ASP A 71 5.04 -9.79 0.32
C ASP A 71 6.37 -9.53 1.03
N SER A 72 7.40 -9.11 0.30
CA SER A 72 8.69 -8.71 0.88
C SER A 72 8.56 -7.49 1.79
N VAL A 73 7.78 -6.49 1.38
CA VAL A 73 7.47 -5.31 2.20
C VAL A 73 6.67 -5.70 3.45
N LEU A 74 5.64 -6.53 3.31
CA LEU A 74 4.84 -7.01 4.44
C LEU A 74 5.68 -7.83 5.41
N LYS A 75 6.55 -8.71 4.92
CA LYS A 75 7.46 -9.51 5.75
C LYS A 75 8.41 -8.64 6.57
N PHE A 76 8.92 -7.54 6.01
CA PHE A 76 9.90 -6.69 6.69
C PHE A 76 9.26 -5.61 7.57
N TYR A 77 8.24 -4.91 7.07
CA TYR A 77 7.61 -3.77 7.72
C TYR A 77 6.29 -4.10 8.42
N GLY A 78 5.66 -5.23 8.10
CA GLY A 78 4.32 -5.59 8.54
C GLY A 78 4.14 -5.72 10.05
N ASP A 79 5.19 -6.06 10.80
CA ASP A 79 5.15 -6.12 12.27
C ASP A 79 5.64 -4.83 12.95
N LYS A 80 6.16 -3.87 12.17
CA LYS A 80 6.61 -2.59 12.71
C LYS A 80 5.42 -1.71 13.12
N SER A 81 5.63 -0.90 14.15
CA SER A 81 4.61 0.00 14.71
C SER A 81 4.60 1.39 14.08
N ALA A 82 5.62 1.70 13.27
CA ALA A 82 5.83 3.02 12.68
C ALA A 82 4.69 3.37 11.70
#